data_AF-A0A7X7D705-F1
#
_entry.id   AF-A0A7X7D705-F1
#
_cell.length_a   1.000
_cell.length_b   1.000
_cell.length_c   1.000
_cell.angle_alpha   90.00
_cell.angle_beta   90.00
_cell.angle_gamma   90.00
#
_symmetry.space_group_name_H-M   'P 1'
#
loop_
_entity.id
_entity.type
_entity.pdbx_description
1 polymer ?
#
loop_
_entity_poly.entity_id
_entity_poly.type
_entity_poly.pdbx_seq_one_letter_code
_entity_poly.pdbx_strand_id
1 'polypeptide(L)'
;PRVVDSIVLGDESAVVWDHHAFTSLGENRFAVPATSWGSHIEPACDVCPGGDLGGFENSLVVLAVTDGRLVEEERIAIGTDDAVVRVIPASDGWGLLGSQSLTVLDAAGSVRATLPLA
;
A
#
# COMPACT_ATOMS: atom_id res chain seq x y z
N PRO A 1 -18.71 4.00 21.58
CA PRO A 1 -17.56 3.57 20.75
C PRO A 1 -17.95 2.35 19.89
N ARG A 2 -18.06 2.53 18.57
CA ARG A 2 -18.34 1.44 17.62
C ARG A 2 -17.00 0.92 17.09
N VAL A 3 -16.75 -0.37 17.24
CA VAL A 3 -15.65 -1.06 16.55
C VAL A 3 -15.93 -0.92 15.05
N VAL A 4 -15.11 -0.16 14.34
CA VAL A 4 -15.30 0.09 12.90
C VAL A 4 -14.69 -1.06 12.09
N ASP A 5 -13.67 -1.72 12.64
CA ASP A 5 -13.19 -2.99 12.13
C ASP A 5 -12.29 -3.69 13.17
N SER A 6 -12.13 -5.00 13.04
CA SER A 6 -11.03 -5.76 13.64
C SER A 6 -10.26 -6.39 12.49
N ILE A 7 -9.02 -5.97 12.27
CA ILE A 7 -8.12 -6.72 11.38
C ILE A 7 -7.82 -8.04 12.09
N VAL A 8 -8.64 -9.05 11.82
CA VAL A 8 -8.25 -10.44 11.99
C VAL A 8 -7.30 -10.68 10.84
N LEU A 9 -6.00 -10.77 11.13
CA LEU A 9 -5.03 -11.31 10.19
C LEU A 9 -5.35 -12.80 10.03
N GLY A 10 -6.38 -13.11 9.24
CA GLY A 10 -6.65 -14.47 8.80
C GLY A 10 -5.49 -14.94 7.93
N ASP A 11 -5.43 -16.24 7.69
CA ASP A 11 -4.40 -16.89 6.88
C ASP A 11 -4.32 -16.37 5.41
N GLU A 12 -5.21 -15.44 5.05
CA GLU A 12 -5.33 -14.75 3.76
C GLU A 12 -5.16 -13.21 3.87
N SER A 13 -4.50 -12.69 4.91
CA SER A 13 -4.15 -11.26 4.97
C SER A 13 -3.00 -10.93 4.00
N ALA A 14 -2.99 -9.76 3.38
CA ALA A 14 -1.87 -9.30 2.55
C ALA A 14 -0.53 -9.24 3.31
N VAL A 15 -0.57 -9.30 4.65
CA VAL A 15 0.61 -9.45 5.53
C VAL A 15 1.25 -10.84 5.42
N VAL A 16 0.54 -11.85 4.93
CA VAL A 16 0.99 -13.25 4.91
C VAL A 16 2.01 -13.53 3.78
N TRP A 17 2.05 -12.69 2.74
CA TRP A 17 2.97 -12.90 1.62
C TRP A 17 4.27 -12.08 1.69
N ASP A 18 4.36 -11.03 2.51
CA ASP A 18 5.63 -10.39 2.84
C ASP A 18 5.59 -9.72 4.23
N HIS A 19 6.15 -10.42 5.22
CA HIS A 19 6.26 -10.00 6.62
C HIS A 19 7.21 -8.80 6.83
N HIS A 20 7.74 -8.20 5.75
CA HIS A 20 8.67 -7.06 5.78
C HIS A 20 8.07 -5.72 5.32
N ALA A 21 6.77 -5.64 5.06
CA ALA A 21 6.18 -4.46 4.41
C ALA A 21 5.98 -3.22 5.33
N PHE A 22 6.07 -3.35 6.65
CA PHE A 22 5.87 -2.21 7.56
C PHE A 22 7.19 -1.58 8.01
N THR A 23 7.23 -0.25 8.06
CA THR A 23 8.37 0.50 8.61
C THR A 23 7.96 1.23 9.88
N SER A 24 8.68 0.96 10.98
CA SER A 24 8.52 1.70 12.23
C SER A 24 8.92 3.16 12.04
N LEU A 25 8.07 4.07 12.51
CA LEU A 25 8.33 5.51 12.54
C LEU A 25 8.71 5.99 13.95
N GLY A 26 8.82 5.06 14.92
CA GLY A 26 8.95 5.37 16.34
C GLY A 26 7.60 5.61 17.01
N GLU A 27 7.61 5.72 18.35
CA GLU A 27 6.43 6.14 19.15
C GLU A 27 5.14 5.36 18.87
N ASN A 28 5.27 4.05 18.61
CA ASN A 28 4.16 3.16 18.24
C ASN A 28 3.46 3.50 16.91
N ARG A 29 4.18 4.15 15.98
CA ARG A 29 3.69 4.48 14.65
C ARG A 29 4.38 3.65 13.57
N PHE A 30 3.65 3.33 12.52
CA PHE A 30 4.08 2.47 11.42
C PHE A 30 3.60 3.01 10.09
N ALA A 31 4.47 2.99 9.08
CA ALA A 31 4.10 3.17 7.68
C ALA A 31 3.91 1.80 7.02
N VAL A 32 2.81 1.62 6.28
CA VAL A 32 2.43 0.36 5.64
C VAL A 32 1.98 0.65 4.21
N PRO A 33 2.49 -0.06 3.19
CA PRO A 33 1.91 -0.04 1.86
C PRO A 33 0.59 -0.82 1.87
N ALA A 34 -0.43 -0.26 1.26
CA ALA A 34 -1.72 -0.90 1.06
C ALA A 34 -2.05 -0.90 -0.44
N THR A 35 -2.05 -2.08 -1.04
CA THR A 35 -2.49 -2.27 -2.43
C THR A 35 -3.87 -2.91 -2.40
N SER A 36 -4.83 -2.25 -3.02
CA SER A 36 -6.14 -2.85 -3.29
C SER A 36 -6.21 -3.25 -4.75
N TRP A 37 -6.78 -4.43 -5.01
CA TRP A 37 -6.93 -4.98 -6.34
C TRP A 37 -8.37 -4.80 -6.77
N GLY A 38 -8.61 -4.21 -7.94
CA GLY A 38 -9.95 -4.12 -8.50
C GLY A 38 -10.60 -5.50 -8.56
N SER A 39 -11.83 -5.62 -8.06
CA SER A 39 -12.61 -6.86 -8.12
C SER A 39 -13.21 -7.07 -9.52
N HIS A 40 -12.37 -7.26 -10.53
CA HIS A 40 -12.81 -7.73 -11.84
C HIS A 40 -12.28 -9.15 -12.08
N ILE A 41 -12.94 -10.12 -11.47
CA ILE A 41 -13.12 -11.44 -12.09
C ILE A 41 -14.52 -11.40 -12.72
N GLU A 42 -14.69 -10.64 -13.80
CA GLU A 42 -15.79 -10.96 -14.72
C GLU A 42 -15.49 -12.36 -15.29
N PRO A 43 -16.47 -13.26 -15.40
CA PRO A 43 -16.24 -14.57 -16.00
C PRO A 43 -15.70 -14.36 -17.41
N ALA A 44 -14.59 -15.02 -17.72
CA ALA A 44 -13.93 -14.94 -19.03
C ALA A 44 -14.97 -15.07 -20.14
N CYS A 45 -15.32 -13.95 -20.77
CA CYS A 45 -16.21 -13.92 -21.91
C CYS A 45 -15.32 -14.10 -23.15
N ASP A 46 -15.64 -15.08 -24.01
CA ASP A 46 -14.84 -15.47 -25.18
C ASP A 46 -14.54 -14.33 -26.16
N VAL A 47 -15.24 -13.18 -26.04
CA VAL A 47 -15.08 -12.00 -26.90
C VAL A 47 -15.20 -10.71 -26.08
N CYS A 48 -14.34 -10.51 -25.09
CA CYS A 48 -14.19 -9.22 -24.42
C CYS A 48 -12.99 -8.48 -25.07
N PRO A 49 -13.20 -7.38 -25.81
CA PRO A 49 -12.10 -6.67 -26.49
C PRO A 49 -11.24 -5.99 -25.43
N GLY A 50 -10.10 -6.59 -25.09
CA GLY A 50 -9.13 -6.03 -24.14
C GLY A 50 -9.73 -5.81 -22.76
N GLY A 51 -10.05 -6.89 -22.05
CA GLY A 51 -10.47 -6.80 -20.66
C GLY A 51 -9.37 -6.14 -19.83
N ASP A 52 -9.65 -4.93 -19.36
CA ASP A 52 -8.82 -4.22 -18.38
C ASP A 52 -8.77 -5.13 -17.15
N LEU A 53 -7.65 -5.85 -16.98
CA LEU A 53 -7.41 -6.65 -15.78
C LEU A 53 -7.38 -5.65 -14.64
N GLY A 54 -8.48 -5.56 -13.90
CA GLY A 54 -8.81 -4.43 -13.02
C GLY A 54 -7.57 -3.85 -12.35
N GLY A 55 -7.35 -2.54 -12.57
CA GLY A 55 -6.20 -1.83 -12.02
C GLY A 55 -6.09 -2.04 -10.50
N PHE A 56 -4.87 -1.88 -9.98
CA PHE A 56 -4.63 -1.82 -8.55
C PHE A 56 -4.51 -0.37 -8.11
N GLU A 57 -4.99 -0.08 -6.90
CA GLU A 57 -4.81 1.21 -6.26
C GLU A 57 -3.82 1.04 -5.10
N ASN A 58 -2.73 1.80 -5.15
CA ASN A 58 -1.74 1.82 -4.09
C ASN A 58 -2.02 2.98 -3.11
N SER A 59 -1.73 2.74 -1.85
CA SER A 59 -1.75 3.75 -0.80
C SER A 59 -0.60 3.55 0.17
N LEU A 60 -0.07 4.65 0.71
CA LEU A 60 0.73 4.65 1.93
C LEU A 60 -0.22 4.92 3.09
N VAL A 61 -0.21 4.06 4.09
CA VAL A 61 -1.03 4.20 5.29
C VAL A 61 -0.12 4.36 6.50
N VAL A 62 -0.35 5.42 7.29
CA VAL A 62 0.30 5.60 8.59
C VAL A 62 -0.66 5.14 9.67
N LEU A 63 -0.21 4.19 10.48
CA LEU A 63 -0.94 3.61 11.59
C LEU A 63 -0.28 4.00 12.91
N ALA A 64 -1.07 4.29 13.93
CA ALA A 64 -0.63 4.42 15.32
C ALA A 64 -1.22 3.31 16.19
N VAL A 65 -0.51 2.90 17.24
CA VAL A 65 -1.08 2.04 18.28
C VAL A 65 -1.60 2.89 19.43
N THR A 66 -2.92 2.92 19.58
CA THR A 66 -3.63 3.63 20.64
C THR A 66 -4.45 2.63 21.44
N ASP A 67 -4.25 2.57 22.76
CA ASP A 67 -4.95 1.65 23.68
C ASP A 67 -4.89 0.17 23.20
N GLY A 68 -3.74 -0.24 22.67
CA GLY A 68 -3.52 -1.59 22.15
C GLY A 68 -4.20 -1.88 20.81
N ARG A 69 -4.62 -0.85 20.05
CA ARG A 69 -5.29 -0.98 18.75
C ARG A 69 -4.58 -0.18 17.68
N LEU A 70 -4.56 -0.70 16.46
CA LEU A 70 -4.12 0.06 15.28
C LEU A 70 -5.20 1.05 14.87
N VAL A 71 -4.81 2.30 14.69
CA VAL A 71 -5.65 3.41 14.23
C VAL A 71 -4.97 4.04 13.03
N GLU A 72 -5.70 4.19 11.92
CA GLU A 72 -5.22 4.94 10.76
C GLU A 72 -5.19 6.43 11.08
N GLU A 73 -4.00 7.03 10.98
CA GLU A 73 -3.79 8.48 11.14
C GLU A 73 -3.83 9.20 9.80
N GLU A 74 -3.25 8.56 8.77
CA GLU A 74 -3.06 9.16 7.46
C GLU A 74 -3.11 8.11 6.36
N ARG A 75 -3.66 8.49 5.21
CA ARG A 75 -3.64 7.71 3.98
C ARG A 75 -3.32 8.62 2.80
N ILE A 76 -2.30 8.23 2.05
CA ILE A 76 -1.85 8.93 0.85
C ILE A 76 -2.07 7.98 -0.33
N ALA A 77 -2.90 8.38 -1.28
CA ALA A 77 -3.07 7.65 -2.53
C ALA A 77 -1.80 7.77 -3.39
N ILE A 78 -1.38 6.66 -3.99
CA ILE A 78 -0.14 6.55 -4.75
C ILE A 78 -0.48 6.19 -6.19
N GLY A 79 -0.04 7.02 -7.14
CA GLY A 79 -0.05 6.69 -8.56
C GLY A 79 1.26 6.03 -8.96
N THR A 80 1.31 4.70 -8.97
CA THR A 80 2.46 3.91 -9.47
C THR A 80 2.00 2.82 -10.42
N ASP A 81 2.89 2.45 -11.35
CA ASP A 81 2.63 1.45 -12.38
C ASP A 81 2.85 0.01 -11.90
N ASP A 82 3.29 -0.19 -10.66
CA ASP A 82 3.39 -1.49 -9.99
C ASP A 82 2.92 -1.46 -8.53
N ALA A 83 2.58 -2.64 -8.00
CA ALA A 83 2.18 -2.80 -6.61
C ALA A 83 3.34 -2.46 -5.66
N VAL A 84 3.06 -1.61 -4.67
CA VAL A 84 4.08 -1.19 -3.71
C VAL A 84 4.28 -2.28 -2.66
N VAL A 85 5.49 -2.81 -2.58
CA VAL A 85 5.85 -3.87 -1.63
C VAL A 85 6.44 -3.33 -0.34
N ARG A 86 7.07 -2.15 -0.37
CA ARG A 86 7.70 -1.57 0.82
C ARG A 86 7.72 -0.04 0.80
N VAL A 87 7.55 0.54 1.99
CA VAL A 87 7.69 1.97 2.22
C VAL A 87 8.99 2.24 3.00
N ILE A 88 9.73 3.26 2.58
CA ILE A 88 10.99 3.70 3.16
C ILE A 88 10.84 5.17 3.56
N PRO A 89 10.90 5.53 4.86
CA PRO A 89 10.88 6.93 5.27
C PRO A 89 12.13 7.66 4.78
N ALA A 90 11.95 8.87 4.27
CA ALA A 90 13.02 9.78 3.89
C ALA A 90 12.89 11.11 4.66
N SER A 91 13.94 11.92 4.64
CA SER A 91 13.95 13.21 5.37
C SER A 91 12.88 14.20 4.89
N ASP A 92 12.41 14.07 3.65
CA ASP A 92 11.49 15.00 3.00
C ASP A 92 10.39 14.30 2.18
N GLY A 93 10.01 13.09 2.61
CA GLY A 93 8.94 12.31 2.00
C GLY A 93 9.15 10.80 2.16
N TRP A 94 8.95 10.06 1.08
CA TRP A 94 8.90 8.60 1.12
C TRP A 94 9.56 7.98 -0.10
N GLY A 95 10.27 6.87 0.09
CA GLY A 95 10.61 5.93 -0.96
C GLY A 95 9.60 4.79 -0.98
N LEU A 96 9.11 4.44 -2.15
CA LEU A 96 8.17 3.36 -2.38
C LEU A 96 8.85 2.35 -3.28
N LEU A 97 9.16 1.19 -2.72
CA LEU A 97 9.70 0.08 -3.48
C LEU A 97 8.55 -0.73 -4.04
N GLY A 98 8.43 -0.77 -5.35
CA GLY A 98 7.62 -1.72 -6.09
C GLY A 98 8.43 -2.95 -6.48
N SER A 99 7.84 -3.79 -7.31
CA SER A 99 8.49 -4.98 -7.88
C SER A 99 9.60 -4.65 -8.89
N GLN A 100 9.43 -3.56 -9.65
CA GLN A 100 10.29 -3.17 -10.77
C GLN A 100 10.73 -1.71 -10.67
N SER A 101 10.23 -0.97 -9.70
CA SER A 101 10.48 0.45 -9.60
C SER A 101 10.73 0.90 -8.15
N LEU A 102 11.44 2.02 -8.02
CA LEU A 102 11.51 2.83 -6.82
C LEU A 102 10.88 4.19 -7.14
N THR A 103 9.76 4.50 -6.50
CA THR A 103 9.09 5.80 -6.59
C THR A 103 9.43 6.65 -5.37
N VAL A 104 9.82 7.90 -5.59
CA VAL A 104 10.10 8.87 -4.54
C VAL A 104 8.93 9.85 -4.47
N LEU A 105 8.31 9.93 -3.29
CA LEU A 105 7.29 10.91 -2.96
C LEU A 105 7.88 12.04 -2.13
N ASP A 106 7.31 13.23 -2.28
CA ASP A 106 7.51 14.31 -1.31
C ASP A 106 6.63 14.13 -0.05
N ALA A 107 6.80 15.03 0.91
CA ALA A 107 6.01 15.04 2.15
C ALA A 107 4.49 15.23 1.93
N ALA A 108 4.07 15.75 0.77
CA ALA A 108 2.65 15.88 0.41
C ALA A 108 2.12 14.65 -0.35
N GLY A 109 2.94 13.63 -0.58
CA GLY A 109 2.58 12.43 -1.31
C GLY A 109 2.70 12.55 -2.84
N SER A 110 3.25 13.66 -3.36
CA SER A 110 3.41 13.86 -4.80
C SER A 110 4.65 13.13 -5.31
N VAL A 111 4.54 12.48 -6.46
CA VAL A 111 5.65 11.78 -7.11
C VAL A 111 6.70 12.79 -7.60
N ARG A 112 7.92 12.65 -7.10
CA ARG A 112 9.10 13.39 -7.56
C ARG A 112 9.87 12.66 -8.66
N ALA A 113 9.98 11.34 -8.53
CA ALA A 113 10.70 10.49 -9.47
C ALA A 113 10.21 9.04 -9.38
N THR A 114 10.32 8.32 -10.49
CA THR A 114 10.22 6.86 -10.54
C THR A 114 11.44 6.32 -11.27
N LEU A 115 12.16 5.41 -10.62
CA LEU A 115 13.41 4.83 -11.10
C LEU A 115 13.20 3.34 -11.35
N PRO A 116 13.56 2.80 -12.52
CA PRO A 116 13.52 1.35 -12.74
C PRO A 116 14.57 0.66 -11.88
N LEU A 117 14.23 -0.52 -11.36
CA LEU A 117 15.16 -1.44 -10.72
C LEU A 117 15.76 -2.33 -11.81
N ALA A 118 17.08 -2.44 -11.84
CA ALA A 118 17.85 -3.21 -12.83
C ALA A 118 17.97 -4.69 -12.48
#